data_AF-A0A3C0Y4S9-F1
#
_entry.id   AF-A0A3C0Y4S9-F1
#
_cell.length_a   1.000
_cell.length_b   1.000
_cell.length_c   1.000
_cell.angle_alpha   90.00
_cell.angle_beta   90.00
_cell.angle_gamma   90.00
#
_symmetry.space_group_name_H-M   'P 1'
#
loop_
_entity.id
_entity.type
_entity.pdbx_description
1 polymer ?
#
loop_
_entity_poly.entity_id
_entity_poly.type
_entity_poly.pdbx_seq_one_letter_code
_entity_poly.pdbx_strand_id
1 'polypeptide(L)'
;MANTEMMANAIRALAMDAVQQANSGHPGAPMGMADMAVALWGQHLKHSPQNPHWFDRDRFVLSNGHASMLLYAVLHLTGYKLPISELKKFRQLHSKTAGHPEVGVTPGVETTTGPLGQGLTNAVGMALAEKLLASEFNRKDGDVDHTIVNHHTYVFMGDGCLMEGISHEAAALAGAWKLGKLIALYDDNGISIDGQVAPWFIDNTAQRFAAYGWNVIGPVDGHSAEAVSTAIASAKATSGKPTLIVCKTQIGQGSPNRANTAKAHGEPLGAEEIKLTREALNWPHAPFKIPQETYDDWDAKAKGLALEADWDAKFAAYRAAHPELAAEFVRRMKGELPKHFSQLAVDT
;
A
#
# COMPACT_ATOMS: atom_id res chain seq x y z
N MET A 1 -8.13 -7.43 21.83
CA MET A 1 -8.33 -7.02 20.42
C MET A 1 -7.56 -5.72 20.23
N ALA A 2 -6.90 -5.53 19.09
CA ALA A 2 -6.13 -4.31 18.83
C ALA A 2 -7.04 -3.07 18.83
N ASN A 3 -6.56 -1.94 19.35
CA ASN A 3 -7.29 -0.68 19.36
C ASN A 3 -7.11 0.04 18.01
N THR A 4 -8.01 -0.25 17.07
CA THR A 4 -7.94 0.27 15.69
C THR A 4 -8.00 1.79 15.62
N GLU A 5 -8.73 2.44 16.51
CA GLU A 5 -8.81 3.91 16.58
C GLU A 5 -7.46 4.49 16.97
N MET A 6 -6.82 3.94 18.01
CA MET A 6 -5.50 4.41 18.45
C MET A 6 -4.42 4.11 17.42
N MET A 7 -4.51 2.98 16.72
CA MET A 7 -3.65 2.65 15.58
C MET A 7 -3.77 3.68 14.46
N ALA A 8 -4.99 4.09 14.07
CA ALA A 8 -5.22 5.09 13.05
C ALA A 8 -4.75 6.48 13.51
N ASN A 9 -5.04 6.86 14.75
CA ASN A 9 -4.65 8.15 15.30
C ASN A 9 -3.13 8.30 15.45
N ALA A 10 -2.38 7.21 15.66
CA ALA A 10 -0.92 7.23 15.59
C ALA A 10 -0.40 7.63 14.20
N ILE A 11 -1.03 7.12 13.13
CA ILE A 11 -0.68 7.53 11.76
C ILE A 11 -0.99 9.02 11.56
N ARG A 12 -2.19 9.46 11.95
CA ARG A 12 -2.62 10.87 11.85
C ARG A 12 -1.62 11.80 12.55
N ALA A 13 -1.27 11.47 13.79
CA ALA A 13 -0.32 12.23 14.60
C ALA A 13 1.07 12.30 13.96
N LEU A 14 1.64 11.15 13.56
CA LEU A 14 2.95 11.13 12.90
C LEU A 14 2.94 11.93 11.60
N ALA A 15 1.88 11.86 10.81
CA ALA A 15 1.77 12.60 9.56
C ALA A 15 1.74 14.11 9.79
N MET A 16 0.86 14.61 10.67
CA MET A 16 0.80 16.05 10.94
C MET A 16 2.08 16.58 11.59
N ASP A 17 2.71 15.83 12.50
CA ASP A 17 3.93 16.25 13.19
C ASP A 17 5.14 16.29 12.26
N ALA A 18 5.33 15.26 11.43
CA ALA A 18 6.45 15.19 10.48
C ALA A 18 6.35 16.27 9.41
N VAL A 19 5.16 16.47 8.84
CA VAL A 19 4.89 17.56 7.88
C VAL A 19 5.15 18.92 8.53
N GLN A 20 4.70 19.11 9.78
CA GLN A 20 4.92 20.35 10.51
C GLN A 20 6.40 20.61 10.80
N GLN A 21 7.14 19.60 11.24
CA GLN A 21 8.57 19.73 11.52
C GLN A 21 9.38 20.01 10.25
N ALA A 22 8.99 19.41 9.12
CA ALA A 22 9.61 19.67 7.82
C ALA A 22 9.23 21.04 7.22
N ASN A 23 8.20 21.69 7.77
CA ASN A 23 7.53 22.85 7.19
C ASN A 23 7.16 22.62 5.70
N SER A 24 6.83 21.37 5.35
CA SER A 24 6.60 20.93 3.98
C SER A 24 5.93 19.55 3.97
N GLY A 25 4.99 19.33 3.05
CA GLY A 25 4.37 18.03 2.81
C GLY A 25 2.84 18.05 2.85
N HIS A 26 2.25 16.86 2.85
CA HIS A 26 0.83 16.67 2.60
C HIS A 26 0.19 15.91 3.78
N PRO A 27 -0.44 16.58 4.75
CA PRO A 27 -1.01 15.92 5.92
C PRO A 27 -2.40 15.32 5.63
N GLY A 28 -3.16 15.91 4.70
CA GLY A 28 -4.57 15.61 4.49
C GLY A 28 -4.86 14.16 4.11
N ALA A 29 -4.24 13.67 3.04
CA ALA A 29 -4.45 12.31 2.55
C ALA A 29 -3.96 11.22 3.53
N PRO A 30 -2.78 11.35 4.18
CA PRO A 30 -2.41 10.45 5.28
C PRO A 30 -3.42 10.40 6.42
N MET A 31 -4.02 11.54 6.78
CA MET A 31 -5.02 11.59 7.86
C MET A 31 -6.36 10.94 7.45
N GLY A 32 -6.79 11.15 6.21
CA GLY A 32 -8.02 10.58 5.65
C GLY A 32 -7.94 9.05 5.48
N MET A 33 -6.80 8.54 5.00
CA MET A 33 -6.60 7.11 4.72
C MET A 33 -6.11 6.29 5.93
N ALA A 34 -6.02 6.87 7.13
CA ALA A 34 -5.44 6.17 8.29
C ALA A 34 -6.20 4.89 8.64
N ASP A 35 -7.54 4.89 8.63
CA ASP A 35 -8.34 3.69 8.93
C ASP A 35 -8.26 2.65 7.81
N MET A 36 -8.12 3.09 6.54
CA MET A 36 -7.84 2.20 5.41
C MET A 36 -6.51 1.47 5.61
N ALA A 37 -5.49 2.19 6.09
CA ALA A 37 -4.19 1.61 6.40
C ALA A 37 -4.27 0.61 7.57
N VAL A 38 -5.02 0.92 8.63
CA VAL A 38 -5.29 -0.03 9.73
C VAL A 38 -5.96 -1.30 9.22
N ALA A 39 -6.98 -1.17 8.37
CA ALA A 39 -7.67 -2.31 7.78
C ALA A 39 -6.69 -3.20 6.99
N LEU A 40 -5.95 -2.61 6.04
CA LEU A 40 -5.05 -3.37 5.18
C LEU A 40 -3.84 -3.92 5.94
N TRP A 41 -3.04 -3.06 6.57
CA TRP A 41 -1.76 -3.45 7.17
C TRP A 41 -1.95 -4.20 8.50
N GLY A 42 -2.96 -3.85 9.29
CA GLY A 42 -3.23 -4.52 10.55
C GLY A 42 -3.81 -5.93 10.37
N GLN A 43 -4.61 -6.15 9.32
CA GLN A 43 -5.41 -7.39 9.21
C GLN A 43 -5.10 -8.24 7.98
N HIS A 44 -4.82 -7.65 6.81
CA HIS A 44 -4.83 -8.37 5.54
C HIS A 44 -3.46 -8.59 4.91
N LEU A 45 -2.53 -7.65 5.05
CA LEU A 45 -1.26 -7.65 4.34
C LEU A 45 -0.33 -8.77 4.84
N LYS A 46 0.13 -9.62 3.92
CA LYS A 46 1.13 -10.66 4.16
C LYS A 46 2.53 -10.10 3.94
N HIS A 47 3.24 -9.70 5.00
CA HIS A 47 4.57 -9.07 4.88
C HIS A 47 5.49 -9.44 6.05
N SER A 48 6.80 -9.26 5.86
CA SER A 48 7.83 -9.48 6.88
C SER A 48 8.68 -8.21 7.04
N PRO A 49 8.47 -7.39 8.10
CA PRO A 49 9.27 -6.19 8.33
C PRO A 49 10.77 -6.45 8.48
N GLN A 50 11.14 -7.66 8.93
CA GLN A 50 12.53 -8.07 9.08
C GLN A 50 13.16 -8.54 7.77
N ASN A 51 12.34 -9.00 6.81
CA ASN A 51 12.76 -9.32 5.44
C ASN A 51 11.84 -8.61 4.40
N PRO A 52 12.07 -7.32 4.13
CA PRO A 52 11.34 -6.58 3.09
C PRO A 52 11.52 -7.14 1.67
N HIS A 53 12.43 -8.10 1.47
CA HIS A 53 12.72 -8.71 0.18
C HIS A 53 12.17 -10.13 0.05
N TRP A 54 11.44 -10.64 1.04
CA TRP A 54 10.78 -11.95 0.96
C TRP A 54 9.95 -12.06 -0.33
N PHE A 55 10.23 -13.08 -1.14
CA PHE A 55 9.74 -13.18 -2.51
C PHE A 55 8.22 -13.21 -2.62
N ASP A 56 7.57 -13.94 -1.73
CA ASP A 56 6.13 -14.17 -1.76
C ASP A 56 5.35 -13.24 -0.81
N ARG A 57 5.93 -12.12 -0.35
CA ARG A 57 5.17 -11.09 0.38
C ARG A 57 4.06 -10.49 -0.52
N ASP A 58 3.00 -9.95 0.05
CA ASP A 58 2.11 -9.05 -0.68
C ASP A 58 2.86 -7.77 -1.06
N ARG A 59 2.52 -7.20 -2.22
CA ARG A 59 3.07 -5.91 -2.67
C ARG A 59 2.09 -4.80 -2.30
N PHE A 60 2.61 -3.69 -1.74
CA PHE A 60 1.84 -2.48 -1.48
C PHE A 60 2.42 -1.30 -2.25
N VAL A 61 1.55 -0.56 -2.95
CA VAL A 61 1.92 0.65 -3.68
C VAL A 61 1.07 1.83 -3.22
N LEU A 62 1.72 2.95 -2.90
CA LEU A 62 1.05 4.22 -2.64
C LEU A 62 1.07 5.07 -3.91
N SER A 63 0.04 4.96 -4.76
CA SER A 63 -0.01 5.65 -6.06
C SER A 63 -0.16 7.16 -5.91
N ASN A 64 -0.96 7.60 -4.94
CA ASN A 64 -1.01 8.98 -4.46
C ASN A 64 0.22 9.30 -3.58
N GLY A 65 1.42 9.18 -4.14
CA GLY A 65 2.70 9.21 -3.44
C GLY A 65 2.97 10.49 -2.62
N HIS A 66 2.24 11.58 -2.86
CA HIS A 66 2.32 12.78 -2.04
C HIS A 66 1.95 12.51 -0.57
N ALA A 67 1.12 11.49 -0.30
CA ALA A 67 0.75 10.98 1.02
C ALA A 67 1.84 10.14 1.70
N SER A 68 3.12 10.35 1.35
CA SER A 68 4.27 9.53 1.76
C SER A 68 4.38 9.30 3.27
N MET A 69 4.00 10.27 4.10
CA MET A 69 3.98 10.10 5.55
C MET A 69 3.03 8.99 6.05
N LEU A 70 1.96 8.65 5.30
CA LEU A 70 1.15 7.47 5.59
C LEU A 70 2.02 6.21 5.55
N LEU A 71 2.73 6.02 4.44
CA LEU A 71 3.57 4.85 4.21
C LEU A 71 4.73 4.80 5.21
N TYR A 72 5.39 5.93 5.47
CA TYR A 72 6.48 5.98 6.44
C TYR A 72 6.00 5.69 7.87
N ALA A 73 4.82 6.17 8.25
CA ALA A 73 4.22 5.88 9.55
C ALA A 73 3.94 4.37 9.70
N VAL A 74 3.27 3.74 8.72
CA VAL A 74 2.97 2.30 8.82
C VAL A 74 4.23 1.43 8.76
N LEU A 75 5.24 1.79 7.96
CA LEU A 75 6.52 1.07 7.93
C LEU A 75 7.24 1.17 9.29
N HIS A 76 7.24 2.36 9.90
CA HIS A 76 7.80 2.56 11.23
C HIS A 76 7.07 1.73 12.29
N LEU A 77 5.73 1.86 12.35
CA LEU A 77 4.89 1.25 13.37
C LEU A 77 4.89 -0.28 13.27
N THR A 78 4.91 -0.84 12.05
CA THR A 78 4.95 -2.30 11.84
C THR A 78 6.32 -2.93 12.10
N GLY A 79 7.36 -2.12 12.32
CA GLY A 79 8.68 -2.60 12.74
C GLY A 79 9.69 -2.80 11.61
N TYR A 80 9.52 -2.15 10.45
CA TYR A 80 10.59 -2.08 9.45
C TYR A 80 11.80 -1.34 10.03
N LYS A 81 12.96 -1.46 9.36
CA LYS A 81 14.19 -0.73 9.69
C LYS A 81 14.12 0.77 9.35
N LEU A 82 13.05 1.43 9.78
CA LEU A 82 12.74 2.84 9.63
C LEU A 82 12.43 3.43 11.02
N PRO A 83 13.46 3.87 11.77
CA PRO A 83 13.27 4.38 13.12
C PRO A 83 12.55 5.73 13.13
N ILE A 84 11.97 6.10 14.27
CA ILE A 84 11.26 7.39 14.46
C ILE A 84 12.17 8.61 14.15
N SER A 85 13.49 8.46 14.28
CA SER A 85 14.46 9.49 13.92
C SER A 85 14.48 9.82 12.42
N GLU A 86 14.12 8.87 11.55
CA GLU A 86 13.96 9.13 10.12
C GLU A 86 12.66 9.89 9.83
N LEU A 87 11.56 9.61 10.55
CA LEU A 87 10.31 10.38 10.42
C LEU A 87 10.51 11.85 10.85
N LYS A 88 11.32 12.10 11.88
CA LYS A 88 11.73 13.47 12.27
C LYS A 88 12.59 14.18 11.22
N LYS A 89 13.17 13.44 10.28
CA LYS A 89 13.94 13.94 9.14
C LYS A 89 13.14 13.91 7.83
N PHE A 90 11.82 13.85 7.90
CA PHE A 90 10.96 13.91 6.72
C PHE A 90 11.33 15.11 5.83
N ARG A 91 11.49 14.85 4.53
CA ARG A 91 11.90 15.83 3.50
C ARG A 91 13.25 16.51 3.72
N GLN A 92 14.10 15.96 4.58
CA GLN A 92 15.47 16.46 4.78
C GLN A 92 16.46 15.72 3.90
N LEU A 93 17.55 16.39 3.51
CA LEU A 93 18.59 15.82 2.65
C LEU A 93 19.14 14.50 3.24
N HIS A 94 19.23 13.47 2.40
CA HIS A 94 19.72 12.12 2.72
C HIS A 94 18.92 11.34 3.79
N SER A 95 17.72 11.80 4.17
CA SER A 95 16.85 10.98 5.01
C SER A 95 16.28 9.79 4.23
N LYS A 96 15.81 8.78 4.95
CA LYS A 96 15.04 7.66 4.37
C LYS A 96 13.57 7.99 4.18
N THR A 97 13.18 9.25 4.27
CA THR A 97 11.80 9.73 4.30
C THR A 97 11.67 10.95 3.37
N ALA A 98 12.00 10.73 2.10
CA ALA A 98 11.89 11.72 1.03
C ALA A 98 10.44 12.22 0.87
N GLY A 99 10.26 13.34 0.16
CA GLY A 99 8.92 13.95 0.02
C GLY A 99 7.88 13.07 -0.67
N HIS A 100 8.33 12.15 -1.50
CA HIS A 100 7.57 11.06 -2.11
C HIS A 100 8.32 9.74 -1.87
N PRO A 101 7.67 8.56 -1.89
CA PRO A 101 8.34 7.27 -1.67
C PRO A 101 9.39 7.01 -2.75
N GLU A 102 10.55 6.50 -2.34
CA GLU A 102 11.63 6.14 -3.25
C GLU A 102 12.11 4.70 -3.01
N VAL A 103 12.04 3.86 -4.04
CA VAL A 103 12.53 2.48 -3.97
C VAL A 103 14.06 2.47 -3.79
N GLY A 104 14.56 1.56 -2.96
CA GLY A 104 15.99 1.44 -2.64
C GLY A 104 16.48 2.43 -1.57
N VAL A 105 15.71 3.48 -1.26
CA VAL A 105 16.03 4.44 -0.18
C VAL A 105 15.36 4.03 1.13
N THR A 106 14.05 3.74 1.09
CA THR A 106 13.24 3.41 2.27
C THR A 106 12.92 1.91 2.30
N PRO A 107 13.24 1.17 3.39
CA PRO A 107 12.87 -0.23 3.52
C PRO A 107 11.35 -0.45 3.43
N GLY A 108 10.90 -1.33 2.55
CA GLY A 108 9.48 -1.65 2.36
C GLY A 108 8.76 -0.79 1.31
N VAL A 109 9.43 0.19 0.70
CA VAL A 109 8.90 0.89 -0.49
C VAL A 109 9.18 0.05 -1.74
N GLU A 110 8.11 -0.36 -2.42
CA GLU A 110 8.19 -1.25 -3.59
C GLU A 110 8.54 -0.52 -4.90
N THR A 111 8.12 0.73 -5.04
CA THR A 111 8.32 1.55 -6.24
C THR A 111 8.33 3.03 -5.87
N THR A 112 9.03 3.84 -6.68
CA THR A 112 9.02 5.29 -6.55
C THR A 112 7.72 5.84 -7.14
N THR A 113 6.98 6.62 -6.35
CA THR A 113 5.74 7.27 -6.80
C THR A 113 5.80 8.78 -6.56
N GLY A 114 4.77 9.51 -6.99
CA GLY A 114 4.71 10.97 -6.93
C GLY A 114 4.00 11.52 -8.15
N PRO A 115 4.54 11.28 -9.37
CA PRO A 115 3.78 11.47 -10.60
C PRO A 115 2.51 10.62 -10.57
N LEU A 116 1.35 11.27 -10.61
CA LEU A 116 0.05 10.64 -10.41
C LEU A 116 -0.22 9.57 -11.48
N GLY A 117 -0.99 8.55 -11.12
CA GLY A 117 -1.32 7.42 -11.99
C GLY A 117 -0.25 6.33 -12.10
N GLN A 118 1.05 6.67 -12.06
CA GLN A 118 2.13 5.69 -12.27
C GLN A 118 2.13 4.55 -11.25
N GLY A 119 1.79 4.81 -9.99
CA GLY A 119 1.76 3.75 -8.97
C GLY A 119 0.70 2.68 -9.23
N LEU A 120 -0.47 3.06 -9.79
CA LEU A 120 -1.46 2.07 -10.25
C LEU A 120 -0.88 1.25 -11.40
N THR A 121 -0.24 1.89 -12.37
CA THR A 121 0.41 1.19 -13.49
C THR A 121 1.50 0.23 -13.01
N ASN A 122 2.31 0.61 -12.02
CA ASN A 122 3.28 -0.29 -11.40
C ASN A 122 2.60 -1.47 -10.71
N ALA A 123 1.51 -1.22 -9.96
CA ALA A 123 0.75 -2.27 -9.29
C ALA A 123 0.13 -3.27 -10.29
N VAL A 124 -0.34 -2.81 -11.45
CA VAL A 124 -0.78 -3.69 -12.56
C VAL A 124 0.37 -4.59 -13.03
N GLY A 125 1.57 -4.04 -13.21
CA GLY A 125 2.76 -4.82 -13.56
C GLY A 125 3.16 -5.84 -12.49
N MET A 126 3.11 -5.46 -11.21
CA MET A 126 3.40 -6.36 -10.08
C MET A 126 2.39 -7.52 -10.01
N ALA A 127 1.10 -7.24 -10.19
CA ALA A 127 0.06 -8.27 -10.22
C ALA A 127 0.18 -9.19 -11.44
N LEU A 128 0.58 -8.65 -12.60
CA LEU A 128 0.90 -9.47 -13.77
C LEU A 128 2.11 -10.38 -13.51
N ALA A 129 3.17 -9.86 -12.90
CA ALA A 129 4.36 -10.63 -12.57
C ALA A 129 4.05 -11.79 -11.61
N GLU A 130 3.25 -11.54 -10.57
CA GLU A 130 2.77 -12.60 -9.66
C GLU A 130 2.00 -13.68 -10.42
N LYS A 131 1.05 -13.29 -11.28
CA LYS A 131 0.23 -14.23 -12.05
C LYS A 131 1.07 -15.10 -13.00
N LEU A 132 2.04 -14.50 -13.69
CA LEU A 132 2.93 -15.20 -14.61
C LEU A 132 3.86 -16.16 -13.85
N LEU A 133 4.49 -15.70 -12.77
CA LEU A 133 5.36 -16.54 -11.94
C LEU A 133 4.59 -17.69 -11.28
N ALA A 134 3.37 -17.44 -10.79
CA ALA A 134 2.50 -18.50 -10.27
C ALA A 134 2.18 -19.54 -11.33
N SER A 135 1.80 -19.11 -12.53
CA SER A 135 1.54 -20.03 -13.65
C SER A 135 2.77 -20.83 -14.05
N GLU A 136 3.95 -20.25 -13.95
CA GLU A 136 5.18 -20.86 -14.40
C GLU A 136 5.81 -21.80 -13.38
N PHE A 137 5.69 -21.50 -12.08
CA PHE A 137 6.41 -22.22 -11.02
C PHE A 137 5.55 -23.04 -10.09
N ASN A 138 4.27 -22.71 -9.86
CA ASN A 138 3.43 -23.56 -9.03
C ASN A 138 3.22 -24.93 -9.72
N ARG A 139 3.21 -26.01 -8.95
CA ARG A 139 3.08 -27.39 -9.45
C ARG A 139 2.04 -28.15 -8.64
N LYS A 140 1.44 -29.16 -9.27
CA LYS A 140 0.54 -30.10 -8.62
C LYS A 140 0.97 -31.51 -8.99
N ASP A 141 1.38 -32.27 -7.99
CA ASP A 141 1.85 -33.65 -8.13
C ASP A 141 0.85 -34.57 -7.43
N GLY A 142 -0.08 -35.15 -8.21
CA GLY A 142 -1.20 -35.90 -7.65
C GLY A 142 -2.05 -35.03 -6.73
N ASP A 143 -2.08 -35.39 -5.44
CA ASP A 143 -2.83 -34.67 -4.39
C ASP A 143 -2.00 -33.60 -3.67
N VAL A 144 -0.71 -33.46 -3.99
CA VAL A 144 0.17 -32.46 -3.37
C VAL A 144 0.20 -31.20 -4.23
N ASP A 145 -0.22 -30.08 -3.63
CA ASP A 145 -0.12 -28.74 -4.24
C ASP A 145 1.16 -28.05 -3.76
N HIS A 146 2.05 -27.77 -4.70
CA HIS A 146 3.23 -26.95 -4.46
C HIS A 146 3.01 -25.52 -4.96
N THR A 147 2.33 -24.74 -4.12
CA THR A 147 2.10 -23.31 -4.34
C THR A 147 3.18 -22.47 -3.64
N ILE A 148 4.13 -21.95 -4.41
CA ILE A 148 5.26 -21.13 -3.92
C ILE A 148 5.17 -19.65 -4.31
N VAL A 149 4.31 -19.31 -5.27
CA VAL A 149 3.96 -17.93 -5.62
C VAL A 149 2.46 -17.76 -5.44
N ASN A 150 2.08 -17.01 -4.41
CA ASN A 150 0.70 -16.71 -4.09
C ASN A 150 0.59 -15.47 -3.19
N HIS A 151 0.61 -14.29 -3.81
CA HIS A 151 0.50 -13.03 -3.08
C HIS A 151 -0.38 -12.01 -3.82
N HIS A 152 -0.87 -11.05 -3.06
CA HIS A 152 -1.71 -9.97 -3.57
C HIS A 152 -0.86 -8.74 -3.90
N THR A 153 -1.42 -7.88 -4.75
CA THR A 153 -0.95 -6.52 -4.94
C THR A 153 -2.04 -5.55 -4.51
N TYR A 154 -1.71 -4.69 -3.55
CA TYR A 154 -2.57 -3.64 -3.03
C TYR A 154 -2.07 -2.27 -3.50
N VAL A 155 -3.00 -1.39 -3.88
CA VAL A 155 -2.66 -0.02 -4.26
C VAL A 155 -3.64 0.98 -3.70
N PHE A 156 -3.12 2.00 -3.02
CA PHE A 156 -3.89 3.18 -2.62
C PHE A 156 -3.77 4.25 -3.70
N MET A 157 -4.87 4.93 -4.01
CA MET A 157 -4.94 5.99 -5.00
C MET A 157 -6.01 7.02 -4.64
N GLY A 158 -5.90 8.24 -5.16
CA GLY A 158 -6.92 9.29 -5.00
C GLY A 158 -7.40 9.84 -6.34
N ASP A 159 -8.21 10.89 -6.33
CA ASP A 159 -8.81 11.51 -7.52
C ASP A 159 -7.77 11.84 -8.60
N GLY A 160 -6.65 12.44 -8.19
CA GLY A 160 -5.57 12.81 -9.10
C GLY A 160 -5.00 11.62 -9.89
N CYS A 161 -4.92 10.44 -9.28
CA CYS A 161 -4.49 9.25 -10.00
C CYS A 161 -5.52 8.82 -11.06
N LEU A 162 -6.82 8.98 -10.78
CA LEU A 162 -7.90 8.52 -11.65
C LEU A 162 -8.23 9.48 -12.80
N MET A 163 -7.87 10.75 -12.66
CA MET A 163 -7.94 11.75 -13.73
C MET A 163 -6.83 11.55 -14.78
N GLU A 164 -5.67 10.99 -14.39
CA GLU A 164 -4.57 10.73 -15.31
C GLU A 164 -4.92 9.63 -16.33
N GLY A 165 -4.63 9.88 -17.61
CA GLY A 165 -4.93 8.95 -18.70
C GLY A 165 -4.24 7.58 -18.55
N ILE A 166 -3.05 7.54 -17.95
CA ILE A 166 -2.32 6.29 -17.70
C ILE A 166 -3.09 5.34 -16.77
N SER A 167 -3.97 5.87 -15.92
CA SER A 167 -4.83 5.05 -15.06
C SER A 167 -5.89 4.29 -15.85
N HIS A 168 -6.44 4.91 -16.91
CA HIS A 168 -7.37 4.27 -17.83
C HIS A 168 -6.70 3.10 -18.55
N GLU A 169 -5.54 3.35 -19.15
CA GLU A 169 -4.77 2.32 -19.88
C GLU A 169 -4.46 1.12 -19.00
N ALA A 170 -3.88 1.37 -17.81
CA ALA A 170 -3.51 0.33 -16.88
C ALA A 170 -4.72 -0.43 -16.33
N ALA A 171 -5.81 0.27 -15.97
CA ALA A 171 -7.01 -0.37 -15.45
C ALA A 171 -7.73 -1.22 -16.51
N ALA A 172 -7.80 -0.74 -17.76
CA ALA A 172 -8.36 -1.51 -18.86
C ALA A 172 -7.55 -2.81 -19.10
N LEU A 173 -6.21 -2.73 -19.10
CA LEU A 173 -5.36 -3.91 -19.24
C LEU A 173 -5.50 -4.89 -18.07
N ALA A 174 -5.53 -4.39 -16.82
CA ALA A 174 -5.72 -5.25 -15.65
C ALA A 174 -7.04 -6.05 -15.70
N GLY A 175 -8.10 -5.42 -16.20
CA GLY A 175 -9.39 -6.06 -16.43
C GLY A 175 -9.32 -7.11 -17.54
N ALA A 176 -8.76 -6.76 -18.70
CA ALA A 176 -8.56 -7.68 -19.83
C ALA A 176 -7.73 -8.92 -19.44
N TRP A 177 -6.68 -8.72 -18.64
CA TRP A 177 -5.81 -9.78 -18.15
C TRP A 177 -6.34 -10.50 -16.92
N LYS A 178 -7.52 -10.14 -16.39
CA LYS A 178 -8.16 -10.82 -15.26
C LYS A 178 -7.20 -10.94 -14.06
N LEU A 179 -6.61 -9.81 -13.65
CA LEU A 179 -5.66 -9.75 -12.54
C LEU A 179 -6.38 -9.85 -11.19
N GLY A 180 -6.87 -11.04 -10.85
CA GLY A 180 -7.73 -11.29 -9.67
C GLY A 180 -7.11 -10.97 -8.31
N LYS A 181 -5.78 -10.87 -8.23
CA LYS A 181 -5.06 -10.55 -6.99
C LYS A 181 -4.64 -9.08 -6.89
N LEU A 182 -5.10 -8.23 -7.81
CA LEU A 182 -4.96 -6.78 -7.74
C LEU A 182 -6.17 -6.16 -7.02
N ILE A 183 -5.92 -5.50 -5.89
CA ILE A 183 -6.94 -4.83 -5.09
C ILE A 183 -6.55 -3.36 -4.94
N ALA A 184 -7.31 -2.49 -5.61
CA ALA A 184 -7.17 -1.05 -5.52
C ALA A 184 -8.13 -0.49 -4.45
N LEU A 185 -7.62 0.37 -3.58
CA LEU A 185 -8.43 1.17 -2.67
C LEU A 185 -8.35 2.63 -3.12
N TYR A 186 -9.50 3.18 -3.48
CA TYR A 186 -9.65 4.55 -3.92
C TYR A 186 -10.12 5.43 -2.74
N ASP A 187 -9.26 6.36 -2.35
CA ASP A 187 -9.53 7.44 -1.40
C ASP A 187 -10.41 8.50 -2.09
N ASP A 188 -11.72 8.30 -2.02
CA ASP A 188 -12.75 9.14 -2.62
C ASP A 188 -13.16 10.22 -1.61
N ASN A 189 -12.30 11.25 -1.50
CA ASN A 189 -12.47 12.36 -0.56
C ASN A 189 -13.06 13.63 -1.19
N GLY A 190 -13.17 13.66 -2.53
CA GLY A 190 -13.78 14.76 -3.29
C GLY A 190 -12.95 16.04 -3.38
N ILE A 191 -11.68 16.02 -2.97
CA ILE A 191 -10.77 17.18 -2.94
C ILE A 191 -9.53 16.94 -3.80
N SER A 192 -9.19 17.95 -4.60
CA SER A 192 -7.88 18.10 -5.25
C SER A 192 -7.24 19.42 -4.82
N ILE A 193 -6.09 19.76 -5.41
CA ILE A 193 -5.35 21.00 -5.12
C ILE A 193 -6.24 22.24 -5.29
N ASP A 194 -7.04 22.29 -6.36
CA ASP A 194 -7.86 23.45 -6.70
C ASP A 194 -9.20 23.51 -5.91
N GLY A 195 -9.48 22.50 -5.09
CA GLY A 195 -10.72 22.43 -4.30
C GLY A 195 -11.55 21.18 -4.57
N GLN A 196 -12.86 21.34 -4.40
CA GLN A 196 -13.86 20.30 -4.67
C GLN A 196 -13.76 19.85 -6.12
N VAL A 197 -13.64 18.55 -6.36
CA VAL A 197 -13.32 18.00 -7.70
C VAL A 197 -14.47 18.07 -8.71
N ALA A 198 -15.72 18.19 -8.23
CA ALA A 198 -16.92 18.10 -9.05
C ALA A 198 -16.96 18.99 -10.32
N PRO A 199 -16.35 20.20 -10.36
CA PRO A 199 -16.34 21.01 -11.58
C PRO A 199 -15.45 20.46 -12.71
N TRP A 200 -14.49 19.57 -12.43
CA TRP A 200 -13.54 19.02 -13.43
C TRP A 200 -13.39 17.49 -13.41
N PHE A 201 -13.94 16.80 -12.41
CA PHE A 201 -13.97 15.35 -12.34
C PHE A 201 -15.38 14.89 -11.97
N ILE A 202 -16.14 14.48 -12.99
CA ILE A 202 -17.56 14.11 -12.89
C ILE A 202 -17.82 12.63 -13.18
N ASP A 203 -16.77 11.83 -13.38
CA ASP A 203 -16.88 10.44 -13.76
C ASP A 203 -17.70 9.66 -12.71
N ASN A 204 -18.61 8.81 -13.19
CA ASN A 204 -19.03 7.68 -12.38
C ASN A 204 -17.90 6.64 -12.35
N THR A 205 -16.95 6.83 -11.44
CA THR A 205 -15.76 5.97 -11.32
C THR A 205 -16.13 4.50 -11.14
N ALA A 206 -17.17 4.19 -10.37
CA ALA A 206 -17.62 2.81 -10.17
C ALA A 206 -18.08 2.17 -11.50
N GLN A 207 -18.90 2.88 -12.28
CA GLN A 207 -19.33 2.41 -13.60
C GLN A 207 -18.17 2.31 -14.59
N ARG A 208 -17.24 3.26 -14.57
CA ARG A 208 -16.02 3.25 -15.40
C ARG A 208 -15.20 1.98 -15.16
N PHE A 209 -14.94 1.63 -13.90
CA PHE A 209 -14.18 0.43 -13.56
C PHE A 209 -14.95 -0.87 -13.82
N ALA A 210 -16.27 -0.89 -13.58
CA ALA A 210 -17.12 -2.01 -13.96
C ALA A 210 -17.06 -2.27 -15.48
N ALA A 211 -17.04 -1.22 -16.30
CA ALA A 211 -16.90 -1.32 -17.75
C ALA A 211 -15.53 -1.87 -18.19
N TYR A 212 -14.46 -1.66 -17.40
CA TYR A 212 -13.16 -2.32 -17.61
C TYR A 212 -13.15 -3.80 -17.20
N GLY A 213 -14.23 -4.32 -16.62
CA GLY A 213 -14.31 -5.70 -16.14
C GLY A 213 -13.80 -5.89 -14.70
N TRP A 214 -13.69 -4.83 -13.92
CA TRP A 214 -13.33 -4.91 -12.50
C TRP A 214 -14.54 -5.32 -11.65
N ASN A 215 -14.26 -5.97 -10.53
CA ASN A 215 -15.19 -6.02 -9.42
C ASN A 215 -15.14 -4.67 -8.70
N VAL A 216 -16.30 -4.11 -8.33
CA VAL A 216 -16.37 -2.82 -7.64
C VAL A 216 -17.14 -2.99 -6.35
N ILE A 217 -16.52 -2.58 -5.24
CA ILE A 217 -17.10 -2.62 -3.89
C ILE A 217 -17.20 -1.19 -3.37
N GLY A 218 -18.38 -0.81 -2.88
CA GLY A 218 -18.62 0.49 -2.24
C GLY A 218 -19.68 1.35 -2.93
N PRO A 219 -19.86 2.60 -2.46
CA PRO A 219 -19.03 3.30 -1.48
C PRO A 219 -19.06 2.65 -0.09
N VAL A 220 -17.90 2.49 0.54
CA VAL A 220 -17.76 2.08 1.94
C VAL A 220 -17.31 3.25 2.79
N ASP A 221 -17.65 3.24 4.08
CA ASP A 221 -17.12 4.21 5.05
C ASP A 221 -15.62 3.99 5.24
N GLY A 222 -14.81 4.88 4.67
CA GLY A 222 -13.36 4.84 4.75
C GLY A 222 -12.80 5.24 6.12
N HIS A 223 -13.64 5.74 7.05
CA HIS A 223 -13.29 5.99 8.45
C HIS A 223 -13.62 4.82 9.38
N SER A 224 -14.11 3.71 8.83
CA SER A 224 -14.31 2.47 9.57
C SER A 224 -13.32 1.41 9.08
N ALA A 225 -12.28 1.16 9.88
CA ALA A 225 -11.31 0.09 9.60
C ALA A 225 -11.98 -1.28 9.45
N GLU A 226 -13.10 -1.52 10.16
CA GLU A 226 -13.89 -2.75 10.04
C GLU A 226 -14.62 -2.83 8.69
N ALA A 227 -15.27 -1.74 8.24
CA ALA A 227 -15.96 -1.71 6.95
C ALA A 227 -14.97 -1.90 5.79
N VAL A 228 -13.82 -1.23 5.85
CA VAL A 228 -12.75 -1.40 4.85
C VAL A 228 -12.18 -2.82 4.90
N SER A 229 -11.97 -3.38 6.10
CA SER A 229 -11.48 -4.76 6.26
C SER A 229 -12.45 -5.78 5.64
N THR A 230 -13.75 -5.60 5.86
CA THR A 230 -14.80 -6.44 5.27
C THR A 230 -14.80 -6.34 3.73
N ALA A 231 -14.60 -5.14 3.19
CA ALA A 231 -14.47 -4.94 1.75
C ALA A 231 -13.22 -5.63 1.18
N ILE A 232 -12.08 -5.55 1.85
CA ILE A 232 -10.84 -6.25 1.44
C ILE A 232 -11.04 -7.78 1.49
N ALA A 233 -11.67 -8.31 2.54
CA ALA A 233 -11.99 -9.73 2.63
C ALA A 233 -12.88 -10.20 1.45
N SER A 234 -13.88 -9.39 1.10
CA SER A 234 -14.78 -9.65 -0.03
C SER A 234 -14.06 -9.57 -1.38
N ALA A 235 -13.12 -8.62 -1.52
CA ALA A 235 -12.26 -8.52 -2.69
C ALA A 235 -11.39 -9.78 -2.88
N LYS A 236 -10.77 -10.29 -1.80
CA LYS A 236 -9.94 -11.52 -1.82
C LYS A 236 -10.75 -12.77 -2.17
N ALA A 237 -12.04 -12.80 -1.89
CA ALA A 237 -12.94 -13.88 -2.25
C ALA A 237 -13.36 -13.86 -3.74
N THR A 238 -13.14 -12.75 -4.44
CA THR A 238 -13.47 -12.62 -5.86
C THR A 238 -12.34 -13.21 -6.71
N SER A 239 -12.68 -14.13 -7.61
CA SER A 239 -11.72 -14.73 -8.53
C SER A 239 -11.85 -14.15 -9.95
N GLY A 240 -10.72 -14.06 -10.66
CA GLY A 240 -10.71 -13.74 -12.09
C GLY A 240 -11.02 -12.28 -12.47
N LYS A 241 -11.13 -11.35 -11.51
CA LYS A 241 -11.28 -9.91 -11.77
C LYS A 241 -10.47 -9.09 -10.77
N PRO A 242 -9.73 -8.05 -11.20
CA PRO A 242 -9.21 -7.07 -10.26
C PRO A 242 -10.35 -6.36 -9.53
N THR A 243 -10.11 -5.87 -8.30
CA THR A 243 -11.13 -5.22 -7.49
C THR A 243 -10.80 -3.75 -7.20
N LEU A 244 -11.77 -2.86 -7.38
CA LEU A 244 -11.75 -1.49 -6.89
C LEU A 244 -12.65 -1.40 -5.65
N ILE A 245 -12.10 -0.93 -4.54
CA ILE A 245 -12.85 -0.57 -3.34
C ILE A 245 -12.92 0.95 -3.29
N VAL A 246 -14.14 1.50 -3.33
CA VAL A 246 -14.39 2.95 -3.24
C VAL A 246 -14.58 3.32 -1.77
N CYS A 247 -13.56 3.93 -1.17
CA CYS A 247 -13.55 4.33 0.24
C CYS A 247 -13.91 5.83 0.33
N LYS A 248 -15.06 6.16 0.91
CA LYS A 248 -15.43 7.54 1.18
C LYS A 248 -14.74 8.02 2.44
N THR A 249 -13.91 9.06 2.31
CA THR A 249 -13.12 9.63 3.41
C THR A 249 -13.25 11.15 3.44
N GLN A 250 -12.68 11.74 4.49
CA GLN A 250 -12.52 13.17 4.65
C GLN A 250 -11.02 13.48 4.66
N ILE A 251 -10.56 14.27 3.68
CA ILE A 251 -9.17 14.74 3.68
C ILE A 251 -8.91 15.54 4.95
N GLY A 252 -7.80 15.27 5.65
CA GLY A 252 -7.49 15.95 6.91
C GLY A 252 -8.37 15.52 8.09
N GLN A 253 -8.95 14.31 8.06
CA GLN A 253 -9.80 13.76 9.12
C GLN A 253 -9.25 14.06 10.54
N GLY A 254 -10.09 14.68 11.36
CA GLY A 254 -9.77 15.12 12.73
C GLY A 254 -9.39 16.59 12.86
N SER A 255 -8.98 17.27 11.77
CA SER A 255 -8.66 18.71 11.80
C SER A 255 -9.94 19.55 11.72
N PRO A 256 -10.33 20.26 12.81
CA PRO A 256 -11.63 20.94 12.85
C PRO A 256 -11.81 22.02 11.78
N ASN A 257 -10.74 22.72 11.39
CA ASN A 257 -10.84 23.85 10.47
C ASN A 257 -10.28 23.56 9.06
N ARG A 258 -9.58 22.43 8.85
CA ARG A 258 -8.99 22.09 7.54
C ARG A 258 -9.63 20.86 6.88
N ALA A 259 -10.32 20.00 7.64
CA ALA A 259 -10.93 18.80 7.07
C ALA A 259 -11.89 19.15 5.91
N ASN A 260 -11.90 18.31 4.86
CA ASN A 260 -12.69 18.50 3.64
C ASN A 260 -12.40 19.80 2.87
N THR A 261 -11.19 20.38 3.03
CA THR A 261 -10.76 21.54 2.26
C THR A 261 -9.44 21.27 1.53
N ALA A 262 -9.23 21.93 0.39
CA ALA A 262 -7.94 21.90 -0.31
C ALA A 262 -6.77 22.38 0.56
N LYS A 263 -7.04 23.17 1.61
CA LYS A 263 -6.01 23.63 2.53
C LYS A 263 -5.40 22.51 3.38
N ALA A 264 -6.05 21.35 3.51
CA ALA A 264 -5.44 20.18 4.13
C ALA A 264 -4.50 19.42 3.18
N HIS A 265 -4.47 19.75 1.88
CA HIS A 265 -3.79 18.95 0.87
C HIS A 265 -2.26 19.01 1.00
N GLY A 266 -1.64 20.18 0.83
CA GLY A 266 -0.20 20.30 0.57
C GLY A 266 0.56 21.30 1.43
N GLU A 267 -0.01 21.73 2.55
CA GLU A 267 0.64 22.60 3.52
C GLU A 267 0.59 22.02 4.93
N PRO A 268 1.58 22.34 5.80
CA PRO A 268 1.45 22.07 7.23
C PRO A 268 0.19 22.68 7.82
N LEU A 269 -0.48 21.95 8.72
CA LEU A 269 -1.73 22.42 9.35
C LEU A 269 -1.53 23.72 10.16
N GLY A 270 -0.36 23.86 10.80
CA GLY A 270 -0.03 24.93 11.75
C GLY A 270 -0.18 24.47 13.20
N ALA A 271 0.60 25.07 14.11
CA ALA A 271 0.68 24.65 15.51
C ALA A 271 -0.68 24.67 16.24
N GLU A 272 -1.47 25.73 16.05
CA GLU A 272 -2.81 25.85 16.66
C GLU A 272 -3.76 24.77 16.13
N GLU A 273 -3.78 24.54 14.81
CA GLU A 273 -4.64 23.52 14.21
C GLU A 273 -4.24 22.11 14.65
N ILE A 274 -2.95 21.84 14.81
CA ILE A 274 -2.44 20.57 15.32
C ILE A 274 -2.88 20.33 16.76
N LYS A 275 -2.89 21.37 17.61
CA LYS A 275 -3.41 21.27 18.98
C LYS A 275 -4.89 20.91 18.97
N LEU A 276 -5.71 21.63 18.18
CA LEU A 276 -7.14 21.35 18.03
C LEU A 276 -7.40 19.96 17.46
N THR A 277 -6.58 19.51 16.51
CA THR A 277 -6.67 18.17 15.91
C THR A 277 -6.38 17.09 16.94
N ARG A 278 -5.38 17.28 17.81
CA ARG A 278 -5.09 16.36 18.93
C ARG A 278 -6.26 16.27 19.91
N GLU A 279 -6.86 17.41 20.25
CA GLU A 279 -8.04 17.46 21.12
C GLU A 279 -9.21 16.71 20.49
N ALA A 280 -9.50 16.95 19.21
CA ALA A 280 -10.59 16.27 18.48
C ALA A 280 -10.38 14.75 18.33
N LEU A 281 -9.13 14.30 18.18
CA LEU A 281 -8.78 12.88 18.07
C LEU A 281 -8.55 12.20 19.42
N ASN A 282 -8.71 12.91 20.54
CA ASN A 282 -8.35 12.43 21.88
C ASN A 282 -6.91 11.88 21.93
N TRP A 283 -5.96 12.54 21.27
CA TRP A 283 -4.55 12.14 21.20
C TRP A 283 -3.68 13.04 22.09
N PRO A 284 -3.46 12.69 23.38
CA PRO A 284 -2.76 13.54 24.33
C PRO A 284 -1.23 13.51 24.16
N HIS A 285 -0.70 12.67 23.27
CA HIS A 285 0.74 12.44 23.17
C HIS A 285 1.45 13.55 22.39
N ALA A 286 2.60 13.97 22.92
CA ALA A 286 3.48 14.96 22.30
C ALA A 286 4.01 14.49 20.93
N PRO A 287 4.55 15.40 20.11
CA PRO A 287 5.06 15.04 18.79
C PRO A 287 6.05 13.87 18.80
N PHE A 288 5.83 12.92 17.89
CA PHE A 288 6.64 11.69 17.75
C PHE A 288 6.70 10.81 19.02
N LYS A 289 5.73 10.94 19.93
CA LYS A 289 5.54 10.03 21.07
C LYS A 289 4.37 9.11 20.77
N ILE A 290 4.69 7.84 20.57
CA ILE A 290 3.72 6.76 20.40
C ILE A 290 3.75 5.91 21.68
N PRO A 291 2.61 5.65 22.33
CA PRO A 291 2.56 4.81 23.51
C PRO A 291 2.84 3.34 23.13
N GLN A 292 3.42 2.58 24.06
CA GLN A 292 3.93 1.22 23.78
C GLN A 292 2.82 0.27 23.31
N GLU A 293 1.63 0.36 23.90
CA GLU A 293 0.45 -0.41 23.50
C GLU A 293 0.07 -0.21 22.02
N THR A 294 0.26 0.99 21.46
CA THR A 294 0.03 1.21 20.03
C THR A 294 1.12 0.60 19.15
N TYR A 295 2.37 0.55 19.62
CA TYR A 295 3.41 -0.23 18.93
C TYR A 295 3.07 -1.71 18.97
N ASP A 296 2.63 -2.23 20.12
CA ASP A 296 2.30 -3.65 20.28
C ASP A 296 1.13 -4.06 19.37
N ASP A 297 0.14 -3.19 19.19
CA ASP A 297 -0.98 -3.40 18.25
C ASP A 297 -0.57 -3.34 16.77
N TRP A 298 0.50 -2.62 16.43
CA TRP A 298 1.01 -2.49 15.06
C TRP A 298 2.11 -3.49 14.69
N ASP A 299 2.84 -4.03 15.67
CA ASP A 299 4.04 -4.82 15.46
C ASP A 299 3.78 -6.06 14.60
N ALA A 300 4.40 -6.10 13.41
CA ALA A 300 4.24 -7.21 12.48
C ALA A 300 5.47 -8.12 12.41
N LYS A 301 6.48 -7.94 13.28
CA LYS A 301 7.74 -8.70 13.19
C LYS A 301 7.52 -10.19 13.43
N ALA A 302 6.86 -10.55 14.53
CA ALA A 302 6.64 -11.96 14.88
C ALA A 302 5.72 -12.66 13.87
N LYS A 303 4.60 -12.00 13.50
CA LYS A 303 3.66 -12.48 12.48
C LYS A 303 4.36 -12.67 11.12
N GLY A 304 5.17 -11.70 10.71
CA GLY A 304 5.92 -11.73 9.46
C GLY A 304 6.94 -12.87 9.39
N LEU A 305 7.72 -13.07 10.45
CA LEU A 305 8.66 -14.20 10.53
C LEU A 305 7.95 -15.56 10.48
N ALA A 306 6.78 -15.67 11.11
CA ALA A 306 5.99 -16.91 11.06
C ALA A 306 5.46 -17.20 9.65
N LEU A 307 4.99 -16.18 8.93
CA LEU A 307 4.54 -16.30 7.53
C LEU A 307 5.69 -16.69 6.60
N GLU A 308 6.86 -16.11 6.80
CA GLU A 308 8.08 -16.43 6.05
C GLU A 308 8.54 -17.86 6.31
N ALA A 309 8.55 -18.30 7.57
CA ALA A 309 8.92 -19.68 7.94
C ALA A 309 7.96 -20.73 7.34
N ASP A 310 6.65 -20.45 7.30
CA ASP A 310 5.67 -21.30 6.61
C ASP A 310 5.95 -21.39 5.11
N TRP A 311 6.29 -20.25 4.47
CA TRP A 311 6.69 -20.24 3.07
C TRP A 311 8.01 -20.99 2.83
N ASP A 312 9.01 -20.84 3.70
CA ASP A 312 10.29 -21.54 3.59
C ASP A 312 10.10 -23.06 3.66
N ALA A 313 9.21 -23.54 4.54
CA ALA A 313 8.86 -24.96 4.61
C ALA A 313 8.21 -25.45 3.30
N LYS A 314 7.27 -24.68 2.73
CA LYS A 314 6.65 -24.99 1.42
C LYS A 314 7.68 -24.98 0.30
N PHE A 315 8.59 -24.02 0.30
CA PHE A 315 9.63 -23.90 -0.71
C PHE A 315 10.69 -25.02 -0.59
N ALA A 316 11.00 -25.48 0.62
CA ALA A 316 11.86 -26.64 0.84
C ALA A 316 11.23 -27.92 0.27
N ALA A 317 9.93 -28.15 0.50
CA ALA A 317 9.20 -29.26 -0.10
C ALA A 317 9.16 -29.17 -1.63
N TYR A 318 8.87 -27.98 -2.18
CA TYR A 318 8.93 -27.73 -3.63
C TYR A 318 10.31 -28.02 -4.22
N ARG A 319 11.38 -27.59 -3.55
CA ARG A 319 12.76 -27.84 -4.00
C ARG A 319 13.11 -29.32 -4.01
N ALA A 320 12.62 -30.09 -3.04
CA ALA A 320 12.85 -31.54 -3.01
C ALA A 320 12.13 -32.26 -4.17
N ALA A 321 10.90 -31.84 -4.49
CA ALA A 321 10.11 -32.42 -5.58
C ALA A 321 10.55 -31.94 -6.99
N HIS A 322 10.95 -30.67 -7.11
CA HIS A 322 11.25 -30.00 -8.38
C HIS A 322 12.57 -29.22 -8.33
N PRO A 323 13.73 -29.88 -8.18
CA PRO A 323 15.01 -29.23 -7.93
C PRO A 323 15.44 -28.25 -9.03
N GLU A 324 15.21 -28.59 -10.30
CA GLU A 324 15.57 -27.73 -11.44
C GLU A 324 14.72 -26.45 -11.48
N LEU A 325 13.40 -26.59 -11.29
CA LEU A 325 12.48 -25.45 -11.27
C LEU A 325 12.72 -24.55 -10.04
N ALA A 326 13.06 -25.14 -8.89
CA ALA A 326 13.42 -24.37 -7.71
C ALA A 326 14.72 -23.57 -7.90
N ALA A 327 15.73 -24.16 -8.57
CA ALA A 327 16.96 -23.45 -8.91
C ALA A 327 16.68 -22.30 -9.90
N GLU A 328 15.84 -22.55 -10.90
CA GLU A 328 15.42 -21.56 -11.89
C GLU A 328 14.61 -20.41 -11.26
N PHE A 329 13.70 -20.72 -10.34
CA PHE A 329 12.95 -19.72 -9.57
C PHE A 329 13.90 -18.80 -8.80
N VAL A 330 14.84 -19.37 -8.02
CA VAL A 330 15.78 -18.58 -7.23
C VAL A 330 16.66 -17.71 -8.12
N ARG A 331 17.16 -18.25 -9.24
CA ARG A 331 17.99 -17.51 -10.21
C ARG A 331 17.25 -16.27 -10.71
N ARG A 332 16.00 -16.44 -11.16
CA ARG A 332 15.17 -15.35 -11.68
C ARG A 332 14.79 -14.34 -10.61
N MET A 333 14.44 -14.79 -9.41
CA MET A 333 14.12 -13.89 -8.29
C MET A 333 15.32 -13.05 -7.83
N LYS A 334 16.55 -13.51 -8.08
CA LYS A 334 17.78 -12.75 -7.87
C LYS A 334 18.19 -11.86 -9.04
N GLY A 335 17.49 -11.94 -10.18
CA GLY A 335 17.86 -11.21 -11.40
C GLY A 335 19.14 -11.73 -12.07
N GLU A 336 19.57 -12.95 -11.78
CA GLU A 336 20.78 -13.54 -12.36
C GLU A 336 20.47 -14.07 -13.77
N LEU A 337 21.33 -13.82 -14.76
CA LEU A 337 21.20 -14.40 -16.11
C LEU A 337 21.65 -15.87 -16.15
N PRO A 338 21.18 -16.69 -17.11
CA PRO A 338 21.73 -18.02 -17.34
C PRO A 338 23.25 -17.97 -17.62
N LYS A 339 24.03 -18.95 -17.14
CA LYS A 339 25.49 -18.98 -17.30
C LYS A 339 25.98 -18.87 -18.76
N HIS A 340 25.19 -19.40 -19.70
CA HIS A 340 25.48 -19.38 -21.13
C HIS A 340 24.52 -18.47 -21.90
N PHE A 341 24.05 -17.39 -21.28
CA PHE A 341 23.02 -16.51 -21.85
C PHE A 341 23.36 -16.01 -23.26
N SER A 342 24.60 -15.56 -23.51
CA SER A 342 25.01 -15.08 -24.84
C SER A 342 24.86 -16.13 -25.93
N GLN A 343 25.10 -17.40 -25.63
CA GLN A 343 24.91 -18.50 -26.57
C GLN A 343 23.42 -18.82 -26.73
N LEU A 344 22.71 -18.97 -25.61
CA LEU A 344 21.26 -19.20 -25.57
C LEU A 344 20.46 -18.16 -26.36
N ALA A 345 20.82 -16.88 -26.27
CA ALA A 345 20.14 -15.78 -26.95
C ALA A 345 20.30 -15.79 -28.48
N VAL A 346 21.32 -16.49 -29.00
CA VAL A 346 21.58 -16.64 -30.44
C VAL A 346 20.98 -17.93 -30.99
N ASP A 347 20.83 -18.95 -30.14
CA ASP A 347 20.32 -20.28 -30.51
C ASP A 347 18.78 -20.38 -30.53
N THR A 348 18.07 -19.40 -29.96
CA THR A 348 16.59 -19.30 -29.93
C THR A 348 16.04 -18.43 -31.05
#